data_AF-A0A2K9K4E7-F1
#
_entry.id   AF-A0A2K9K4E7-F1
#
_cell.length_a   1.000
_cell.length_b   1.000
_cell.length_c   1.000
_cell.angle_alpha   90.00
_cell.angle_beta   90.00
_cell.angle_gamma   90.00
#
_symmetry.space_group_name_H-M   'P 1'
#
loop_
_entity.id
_entity.type
_entity.pdbx_description
1 polymer ?
#
loop_
_entity_poly.entity_id
_entity_poly.type
_entity_poly.pdbx_seq_one_letter_code
_entity_poly.pdbx_strand_id
1 'polypeptide(L)'
;MLVSQTQGFGSPTIYSSQSQNQPKEAEAVQKDTQVSISQTANNAKHNWQTIASKYNVHNISAAEARTMSRELFEGGFIGSGQMMAIGAPISMTENPHEKTDLLGDMKRTFEISAASGGLNKTSREIYASAITTLENLAKTHRNNIPI
;
A
#
# COMPACT_ATOMS: atom_id res chain seq x y z
N MET A 1 24.10 -45.59 38.11
CA MET A 1 23.88 -46.89 37.47
C MET A 1 23.79 -46.65 35.97
N LEU A 2 24.88 -47.00 35.26
CA LEU A 2 24.92 -47.19 33.81
C LEU A 2 25.06 -48.70 33.63
N VAL A 3 24.13 -49.35 32.91
CA VAL A 3 24.41 -50.65 32.27
C VAL A 3 23.60 -50.76 30.98
N SER A 4 24.34 -50.99 29.91
CA SER A 4 23.94 -51.20 28.53
C SER A 4 23.14 -52.49 28.33
N GLN A 5 22.34 -52.54 27.26
CA GLN A 5 21.95 -53.80 26.62
C GLN A 5 22.45 -53.86 25.17
N THR A 6 22.83 -55.09 24.84
CA THR A 6 23.61 -55.65 23.72
C THR A 6 22.81 -55.78 22.42
N GLN A 7 23.40 -55.44 21.26
CA GLN A 7 23.97 -56.33 20.22
C GLN A 7 22.99 -56.79 19.13
N GLY A 8 23.43 -56.65 17.87
CA GLY A 8 22.86 -57.34 16.71
C GLY A 8 23.24 -56.69 15.39
N PHE A 9 24.41 -57.05 14.83
CA PHE A 9 24.80 -56.73 13.45
C PHE A 9 24.11 -57.69 12.46
N GLY A 10 23.56 -57.15 11.36
CA GLY A 10 23.08 -57.91 10.21
C GLY A 10 22.87 -56.97 9.00
N SER A 11 23.53 -57.28 7.89
CA SER A 11 23.69 -56.46 6.67
C SER A 11 22.38 -56.06 5.95
N PRO A 12 22.38 -54.97 5.15
CA PRO A 12 21.17 -54.48 4.48
C PRO A 12 20.82 -55.33 3.25
N THR A 13 19.59 -55.85 3.21
CA THR A 13 18.97 -56.34 1.98
C THR A 13 18.12 -55.22 1.39
N ILE A 14 18.47 -54.81 0.16
CA ILE A 14 17.68 -53.91 -0.67
C ILE A 14 16.42 -54.67 -1.11
N TYR A 15 15.25 -54.14 -0.76
CA TYR A 15 14.03 -54.34 -1.54
C TYR A 15 13.41 -52.99 -1.85
N SER A 16 13.54 -52.62 -3.12
CA SER A 16 12.77 -51.57 -3.77
C SER A 16 11.29 -51.94 -3.75
N SER A 17 10.46 -51.06 -3.23
CA SER A 17 9.06 -50.97 -3.66
C SER A 17 8.70 -49.50 -3.78
N GLN A 18 8.56 -49.07 -5.02
CA GLN A 18 7.95 -47.80 -5.38
C GLN A 18 6.53 -47.77 -4.84
N SER A 19 6.26 -46.82 -3.93
CA SER A 19 4.91 -46.30 -3.75
C SER A 19 4.91 -44.89 -4.33
N GLN A 20 4.57 -44.79 -5.61
CA GLN A 20 4.15 -43.53 -6.23
C GLN A 20 2.92 -43.06 -5.47
N ASN A 21 2.99 -41.91 -4.79
CA ASN A 21 1.89 -40.95 -4.60
C ASN A 21 2.31 -39.79 -3.68
N GLN A 22 2.87 -38.72 -4.28
CA GLN A 22 2.44 -37.32 -4.11
C GLN A 22 3.47 -36.38 -4.74
N PRO A 23 3.06 -35.60 -5.74
CA PRO A 23 3.18 -34.16 -5.60
C PRO A 23 1.87 -33.50 -6.03
N LYS A 24 0.86 -33.48 -5.14
CA LYS A 24 -0.37 -32.69 -5.36
C LYS A 24 -0.51 -31.51 -4.41
N GLU A 25 0.25 -31.48 -3.32
CA GLU A 25 0.11 -30.45 -2.28
C GLU A 25 0.95 -29.20 -2.60
N ALA A 26 2.16 -29.37 -3.15
CA ALA A 26 3.02 -28.24 -3.51
C ALA A 26 2.53 -27.45 -4.74
N GLU A 27 1.88 -28.09 -5.71
CA GLU A 27 1.29 -27.43 -6.88
C GLU A 27 -0.05 -26.75 -6.57
N ALA A 28 -0.87 -27.34 -5.69
CA ALA A 28 -2.12 -26.73 -5.24
C ALA A 28 -1.85 -25.47 -4.39
N VAL A 29 -0.91 -25.53 -3.43
CA VAL A 29 -0.53 -24.38 -2.60
C VAL A 29 0.08 -23.25 -3.44
N GLN A 30 0.90 -23.55 -4.44
CA GLN A 30 1.45 -22.53 -5.34
C GLN A 30 0.36 -21.89 -6.22
N LYS A 31 -0.57 -22.67 -6.73
CA LYS A 31 -1.68 -22.16 -7.55
C LYS A 31 -2.68 -21.34 -6.73
N ASP A 32 -3.04 -21.78 -5.52
CA ASP A 32 -3.88 -21.00 -4.60
C ASP A 32 -3.21 -19.71 -4.14
N THR A 33 -1.90 -19.75 -3.87
CA THR A 33 -1.12 -18.55 -3.52
C THR A 33 -1.05 -17.59 -4.72
N GLN A 34 -0.81 -18.08 -5.92
CA GLN A 34 -0.76 -17.27 -7.14
C GLN A 34 -2.12 -16.64 -7.48
N VAL A 35 -3.21 -17.39 -7.34
CA VAL A 35 -4.59 -16.89 -7.55
C VAL A 35 -4.94 -15.83 -6.48
N SER A 36 -4.58 -16.05 -5.22
CA SER A 36 -4.80 -15.12 -4.11
C SER A 36 -4.04 -13.79 -4.27
N ILE A 37 -2.77 -13.84 -4.69
CA ILE A 37 -1.96 -12.65 -5.01
C ILE A 37 -2.60 -11.87 -6.17
N SER A 38 -3.05 -12.58 -7.21
CA SER A 38 -3.67 -11.95 -8.39
C SER A 38 -4.98 -11.25 -8.04
N GLN A 39 -5.81 -11.85 -7.18
CA GLN A 39 -7.04 -11.22 -6.69
C GLN A 39 -6.77 -9.99 -5.83
N THR A 40 -5.81 -10.07 -4.91
CA THR A 40 -5.42 -8.93 -4.06
C THR A 40 -4.90 -7.76 -4.90
N ALA A 41 -4.04 -8.05 -5.90
CA ALA A 41 -3.52 -7.04 -6.80
C ALA A 41 -4.62 -6.39 -7.66
N ASN A 42 -5.57 -7.20 -8.15
CA ASN A 42 -6.72 -6.68 -8.90
C ASN A 42 -7.62 -5.79 -8.05
N ASN A 43 -7.88 -6.18 -6.79
CA ASN A 43 -8.67 -5.39 -5.86
C ASN A 43 -7.98 -4.05 -5.53
N ALA A 44 -6.67 -4.08 -5.27
CA ALA A 44 -5.89 -2.85 -5.05
C ALA A 44 -5.93 -1.93 -6.28
N LYS A 45 -5.77 -2.48 -7.48
CA LYS A 45 -5.86 -1.70 -8.73
C LYS A 45 -7.26 -1.08 -8.90
N HIS A 46 -8.31 -1.85 -8.69
CA HIS A 46 -9.69 -1.38 -8.78
C HIS A 46 -9.98 -0.27 -7.75
N ASN A 47 -9.53 -0.46 -6.51
CA ASN A 47 -9.68 0.55 -5.45
C ASN A 47 -8.95 1.84 -5.80
N TRP A 48 -7.70 1.74 -6.28
CA TRP A 48 -6.93 2.90 -6.73
C TRP A 48 -7.65 3.64 -7.86
N GLN A 49 -8.13 2.93 -8.89
CA GLN A 49 -8.88 3.53 -10.00
C GLN A 49 -10.17 4.18 -9.53
N THR A 50 -10.86 3.57 -8.57
CA THR A 50 -12.09 4.13 -7.97
C THR A 50 -11.79 5.45 -7.26
N ILE A 51 -10.79 5.49 -6.39
CA ILE A 51 -10.38 6.71 -5.68
C ILE A 51 -9.95 7.79 -6.69
N ALA A 52 -9.11 7.42 -7.66
CA ALA A 52 -8.63 8.34 -8.68
C ALA A 52 -9.74 8.90 -9.57
N SER A 53 -10.87 8.21 -9.72
CA SER A 53 -12.02 8.72 -10.49
C SER A 53 -12.92 9.65 -9.67
N LYS A 54 -12.91 9.53 -8.34
CA LYS A 54 -13.72 10.35 -7.44
C LYS A 54 -13.11 11.72 -7.17
N TYR A 55 -11.77 11.79 -7.07
CA TYR A 55 -11.10 12.95 -6.49
C TYR A 55 -10.14 13.63 -7.47
N ASN A 56 -10.43 14.89 -7.82
CA ASN A 56 -9.51 15.75 -8.55
C ASN A 56 -8.69 16.58 -7.56
N VAL A 57 -7.43 16.20 -7.31
CA VAL A 57 -6.55 16.87 -6.31
C VAL A 57 -6.18 18.32 -6.64
N HIS A 58 -6.48 18.80 -7.85
CA HIS A 58 -6.33 20.20 -8.24
C HIS A 58 -7.64 21.00 -8.10
N ASN A 59 -8.74 20.34 -7.74
CA ASN A 59 -10.06 20.93 -7.55
C ASN A 59 -10.85 20.12 -6.52
N ILE A 60 -10.39 20.16 -5.27
CA ILE A 60 -10.91 19.35 -4.16
C ILE A 60 -11.24 20.24 -2.97
N SER A 61 -12.32 19.91 -2.25
CA SER A 61 -12.68 20.59 -1.01
C SER A 61 -11.99 19.94 0.18
N ALA A 62 -11.88 20.66 1.29
CA ALA A 62 -11.23 20.09 2.47
C ALA A 62 -12.01 18.90 3.07
N ALA A 63 -13.33 18.85 2.92
CA ALA A 63 -14.11 17.67 3.30
C ALA A 63 -13.75 16.46 2.41
N GLU A 64 -13.67 16.64 1.09
CA GLU A 64 -13.26 15.58 0.17
C GLU A 64 -11.80 15.17 0.37
N ALA A 65 -10.90 16.10 0.66
CA ALA A 65 -9.49 15.80 0.92
C ALA A 65 -9.30 14.87 2.12
N ARG A 66 -10.09 15.09 3.20
CA ARG A 66 -10.11 14.21 4.39
C ARG A 66 -10.70 12.84 4.09
N THR A 67 -11.77 12.78 3.30
CA THR A 67 -12.35 11.50 2.88
C THR A 67 -11.39 10.74 1.97
N MET A 68 -10.77 11.41 1.00
CA MET A 68 -9.75 10.86 0.12
C MET A 68 -8.55 10.34 0.91
N SER A 69 -8.03 11.10 1.89
CA SER A 69 -6.88 10.64 2.69
C SER A 69 -7.22 9.40 3.51
N ARG A 70 -8.45 9.31 4.03
CA ARG A 70 -8.96 8.11 4.70
C ARG A 70 -9.11 6.92 3.73
N GLU A 71 -9.73 7.10 2.57
CA GLU A 71 -9.88 6.03 1.56
C GLU A 71 -8.51 5.52 1.09
N LEU A 72 -7.53 6.42 0.91
CA LEU A 72 -6.16 6.07 0.56
C LEU A 72 -5.48 5.24 1.66
N PHE A 73 -5.70 5.60 2.93
CA PHE A 73 -5.15 4.88 4.08
C PHE A 73 -5.79 3.50 4.25
N GLU A 74 -7.12 3.44 4.19
CA GLU A 74 -7.89 2.18 4.27
C GLU A 74 -7.57 1.24 3.11
N GLY A 75 -7.29 1.80 1.93
CA GLY A 75 -6.80 1.05 0.76
C GLY A 75 -5.33 0.62 0.83
N GLY A 76 -4.60 1.01 1.88
CA GLY A 76 -3.18 0.67 2.06
C GLY A 76 -2.22 1.43 1.13
N PHE A 77 -2.67 2.49 0.46
CA PHE A 77 -1.86 3.28 -0.48
C PHE A 77 -0.97 4.31 0.22
N ILE A 78 -1.34 4.68 1.45
CA ILE A 78 -0.59 5.62 2.29
C ILE A 78 -0.57 5.16 3.74
N GLY A 79 0.45 5.57 4.49
CA GLY A 79 0.52 5.42 5.94
C GLY A 79 -0.19 6.54 6.70
N SER A 80 -0.28 6.39 8.02
CA SER A 80 -0.97 7.35 8.90
C SER A 80 -0.39 8.77 8.85
N GLY A 81 0.94 8.90 8.73
CA GLY A 81 1.59 10.21 8.58
C GLY A 81 1.13 10.97 7.34
N GLN A 82 1.01 10.27 6.21
CA GLN A 82 0.51 10.85 4.97
C GLN A 82 -0.99 11.15 5.06
N MET A 83 -1.78 10.28 5.70
CA MET A 83 -3.20 10.53 5.96
C MET A 83 -3.41 11.84 6.72
N MET A 84 -2.62 12.06 7.78
CA MET A 84 -2.64 13.31 8.56
C MET A 84 -2.18 14.51 7.74
N ALA A 85 -1.10 14.38 6.98
CA ALA A 85 -0.58 15.48 6.16
C ALA A 85 -1.56 15.93 5.06
N ILE A 86 -2.24 14.98 4.41
CA ILE A 86 -3.22 15.27 3.35
C ILE A 86 -4.54 15.80 3.94
N GLY A 87 -4.95 15.29 5.10
CA GLY A 87 -6.23 15.66 5.73
C GLY A 87 -6.16 16.88 6.67
N ALA A 88 -4.98 17.46 6.85
CA ALA A 88 -4.78 18.62 7.73
C ALA A 88 -5.56 19.84 7.20
N PRO A 89 -6.23 20.61 8.07
CA PRO A 89 -6.83 21.88 7.67
C PRO A 89 -5.78 22.85 7.15
N ILE A 90 -6.06 23.56 6.05
CA ILE A 90 -5.13 24.54 5.47
C ILE A 90 -5.11 25.87 6.25
N SER A 91 -6.17 26.17 7.02
CA SER A 91 -6.26 27.36 7.87
C SER A 91 -7.27 27.17 9.02
N MET A 92 -7.26 28.07 10.00
CA MET A 92 -8.21 28.06 11.13
C MET A 92 -9.64 28.39 10.72
N THR A 93 -9.80 29.11 9.60
CA THR A 93 -11.10 29.55 9.07
C THR A 93 -11.43 28.82 7.77
N GLU A 94 -10.87 27.62 7.57
CA GLU A 94 -11.09 26.83 6.37
C GLU A 94 -12.58 26.59 6.14
N ASN A 95 -13.05 26.93 4.95
CA ASN A 95 -14.37 26.53 4.49
C ASN A 95 -14.29 25.06 4.00
N PRO A 96 -15.03 24.11 4.60
CA PRO A 96 -14.93 22.70 4.24
C PRO A 96 -15.42 22.38 2.82
N HIS A 97 -16.16 23.30 2.18
CA HIS A 97 -16.77 23.10 0.86
C HIS A 97 -16.11 23.91 -0.25
N GLU A 98 -15.21 24.85 0.10
CA GLU A 98 -14.45 25.59 -0.90
C GLU A 98 -13.44 24.67 -1.58
N LYS A 99 -13.38 24.74 -2.91
CA LYS A 99 -12.49 23.91 -3.72
C LYS A 99 -11.14 24.60 -3.87
N THR A 100 -10.05 23.86 -3.67
CA THR A 100 -8.67 24.36 -3.77
C THR A 100 -7.77 23.40 -4.55
N ASP A 101 -6.56 23.86 -4.88
CA ASP A 101 -5.49 23.04 -5.44
C ASP A 101 -4.64 22.42 -4.32
N LEU A 102 -5.14 21.34 -3.74
CA LEU A 102 -4.46 20.62 -2.65
C LEU A 102 -3.04 20.19 -3.02
N LEU A 103 -2.84 19.65 -4.23
CA LEU A 103 -1.51 19.20 -4.66
C LEU A 103 -0.54 20.39 -4.81
N GLY A 104 -1.01 21.50 -5.39
CA GLY A 104 -0.24 22.74 -5.47
C GLY A 104 0.12 23.29 -4.09
N ASP A 105 -0.86 23.35 -3.19
CA ASP A 105 -0.69 23.88 -1.83
C ASP A 105 0.28 23.03 -1.00
N MET A 106 0.19 21.70 -1.08
CA MET A 106 1.12 20.80 -0.40
C MET A 106 2.56 20.95 -0.92
N LYS A 107 2.75 21.07 -2.24
CA LYS A 107 4.08 21.31 -2.82
C LYS A 107 4.67 22.63 -2.34
N ARG A 108 3.88 23.71 -2.39
CA ARG A 108 4.29 25.03 -1.91
C ARG A 108 4.66 25.01 -0.43
N THR A 109 3.84 24.37 0.39
CA THR A 109 4.08 24.22 1.83
C THR A 109 5.36 23.45 2.10
N PHE A 110 5.59 22.36 1.37
CA PHE A 110 6.79 21.55 1.48
C PHE A 110 8.04 22.33 1.11
N GLU A 111 8.03 23.07 -0.01
CA GLU A 111 9.16 23.88 -0.47
C GLU A 111 9.54 24.95 0.55
N ILE A 112 8.56 25.74 1.03
CA ILE A 112 8.78 26.79 2.03
C ILE A 112 9.33 26.19 3.32
N SER A 113 8.70 25.13 3.84
CA SER A 113 9.08 24.53 5.12
C SER A 113 10.41 23.80 5.06
N ALA A 114 10.76 23.22 3.91
CA ALA A 114 12.05 22.58 3.70
C ALA A 114 13.19 23.60 3.62
N ALA A 115 12.95 24.76 3.01
CA ALA A 115 13.91 25.85 2.90
C ALA A 115 14.14 26.59 4.23
N SER A 116 13.09 26.74 5.05
CA SER A 116 13.17 27.43 6.35
C SER A 116 13.67 26.55 7.50
N GLY A 117 13.95 25.27 7.26
CA GLY A 117 14.29 24.31 8.32
C GLY A 117 13.09 23.88 9.18
N GLY A 118 11.86 24.17 8.77
CA GLY A 118 10.63 23.82 9.48
C GLY A 118 10.28 22.32 9.46
N LEU A 119 10.94 21.53 8.62
CA LEU A 119 10.74 20.07 8.55
C LEU A 119 11.98 19.31 9.03
N ASN A 120 11.79 18.47 10.04
CA ASN A 120 12.74 17.41 10.36
C ASN A 120 12.73 16.32 9.27
N LYS A 121 13.68 15.37 9.35
CA LYS A 121 13.84 14.30 8.36
C LYS A 121 12.56 13.49 8.14
N THR A 122 11.90 13.06 9.21
CA THR A 122 10.68 12.24 9.15
C THR A 122 9.53 13.02 8.51
N SER A 123 9.29 14.26 8.91
CA SER A 123 8.25 15.10 8.31
C SER A 123 8.52 15.34 6.82
N ARG A 124 9.79 15.52 6.44
CA ARG A 124 10.17 15.68 5.04
C ARG A 124 9.82 14.46 4.20
N GLU A 125 10.10 13.26 4.70
CA GLU A 125 9.77 11.99 4.04
C GLU A 125 8.25 11.80 3.91
N ILE A 126 7.49 12.11 4.97
CA ILE A 126 6.02 12.03 4.97
C ILE A 126 5.43 12.95 3.89
N TYR A 127 5.84 14.22 3.85
CA TYR A 127 5.32 15.18 2.86
C TYR A 127 5.71 14.80 1.43
N ALA A 128 6.97 14.42 1.20
CA ALA A 128 7.42 13.99 -0.13
C ALA A 128 6.65 12.76 -0.62
N SER A 129 6.42 11.79 0.27
CA SER A 129 5.64 10.59 -0.06
C SER A 129 4.17 10.92 -0.32
N ALA A 130 3.55 11.79 0.49
CA ALA A 130 2.19 12.25 0.27
C ALA A 130 2.04 12.97 -1.08
N ILE A 131 2.95 13.89 -1.40
CA ILE A 131 2.98 14.60 -2.69
C ILE A 131 3.08 13.60 -3.84
N THR A 132 3.97 12.62 -3.74
CA THR A 132 4.14 11.57 -4.77
C THR A 132 2.85 10.79 -5.00
N THR A 133 2.16 10.40 -3.92
CA THR A 133 0.86 9.70 -4.04
C THR A 133 -0.18 10.57 -4.74
N LEU A 134 -0.30 11.84 -4.35
CA LEU A 134 -1.26 12.77 -4.97
C LEU A 134 -0.93 13.05 -6.45
N GLU A 135 0.34 13.12 -6.82
CA GLU A 135 0.76 13.22 -8.23
C GLU A 135 0.34 11.99 -9.04
N ASN A 136 0.53 10.80 -8.48
CA ASN A 136 0.11 9.56 -9.13
C ASN A 136 -1.42 9.47 -9.23
N LEU A 137 -2.13 9.95 -8.21
CA LEU A 137 -3.59 10.04 -8.24
C LEU A 137 -4.05 10.99 -9.34
N ALA A 138 -3.44 12.18 -9.45
CA ALA A 138 -3.72 13.16 -10.50
C ALA A 138 -3.47 12.61 -11.92
N LYS A 139 -2.36 11.88 -12.11
CA LYS A 139 -2.07 11.20 -13.38
C LYS A 139 -3.15 10.18 -13.73
N THR A 140 -3.57 9.37 -12.76
CA THR A 140 -4.62 8.36 -12.95
C THR A 140 -5.97 9.01 -13.24
N HIS A 141 -6.33 10.05 -12.50
CA HIS A 141 -7.56 10.82 -12.72
C HIS A 141 -7.63 11.35 -14.15
N ARG A 142 -6.57 11.98 -14.66
CA ARG A 142 -6.54 12.49 -16.05
C ARG A 142 -6.74 11.38 -17.08
N ASN A 143 -6.13 10.21 -16.86
CA ASN A 143 -6.26 9.08 -17.77
C ASN A 143 -7.67 8.46 -17.77
N ASN A 144 -8.48 8.74 -16.74
CA ASN A 144 -9.85 8.24 -16.62
C ASN A 144 -10.89 9.17 -17.26
N ILE A 145 -10.52 10.39 -17.68
CA ILE A 145 -11.44 11.31 -18.37
C ILE A 145 -11.45 10.96 -19.87
N PRO A 146 -12.59 10.52 -20.45
CA PRO A 146 -12.70 10.36 -21.89
C PRO A 146 -12.58 11.74 -22.56
N ILE A 147 -11.69 11.82 -23.57
CA ILE A 147 -11.49 12.97 -24.47
C ILE A 147 -12.72 13.23 -25.34
#